data_AF-A0A094IY71-F1
#
_entry.id   AF-A0A094IY71-F1
#
_cell.length_a   1.000
_cell.length_b   1.000
_cell.length_c   1.000
_cell.angle_alpha   90.00
_cell.angle_beta   90.00
_cell.angle_gamma   90.00
#
_symmetry.space_group_name_H-M   'P 1'
#
loop_
_entity.id
_entity.type
_entity.pdbx_description
1 polymer ?
#
loop_
_entity_poly.entity_id
_entity_poly.type
_entity_poly.pdbx_seq_one_letter_code
_entity_poly.pdbx_strand_id
1 'polypeptide(L)'
;MNLIDRYIFAVQQYAPAAQQQSVADDLREHLENEVDALSDGQPTEHEIAGLLQRFGSPEQVAQRYAPRPQPVKPEQMPKYMLVLRYVIAVAFGLTLIKSYFSVIASESFHFSQFISQFIFRFIDLGLFGFAVVTLIFWAINTRPQPEDKWDPHSLPEAGRPWQRIRLSDIVSDIAEGIFILLLLWYNVWGPEVLSSYNATMMIAPGLADWRIALTALVAVAIAKQLWLLRKPYWTARLLSINLLMSAIYVVVFGYLASLSEFIIFGSETTLMLSPEWINQLIRGLMALVAVIYLVKMVRDGRRLRQLRQQQ
;
A
#
# COMPACT_ATOMS: atom_id res chain seq x y z
N MET A 1 42.74 -32.67 -5.74
CA MET A 1 41.36 -32.18 -5.56
C MET A 1 40.59 -32.56 -6.81
N ASN A 2 39.47 -33.26 -6.64
CA ASN A 2 38.64 -33.72 -7.75
C ASN A 2 38.00 -32.49 -8.46
N LEU A 3 37.71 -32.60 -9.75
CA LEU A 3 37.02 -31.58 -10.55
C LEU A 3 35.66 -31.20 -9.91
N ILE A 4 35.00 -32.18 -9.30
CA ILE A 4 33.75 -32.04 -8.55
C ILE A 4 33.96 -31.14 -7.32
N ASP A 5 35.00 -31.38 -6.51
CA ASP A 5 35.29 -30.56 -5.32
C ASP A 5 35.50 -29.09 -5.68
N ARG A 6 36.20 -28.84 -6.80
CA ARG A 6 36.46 -27.49 -7.30
C ARG A 6 35.18 -26.81 -7.78
N TYR A 7 34.28 -27.57 -8.41
CA TYR A 7 32.99 -27.07 -8.86
C TYR A 7 32.07 -26.73 -7.68
N ILE A 8 31.96 -27.62 -6.69
CA ILE A 8 31.18 -27.39 -5.47
C ILE A 8 31.71 -26.18 -4.73
N PHE A 9 33.04 -26.07 -4.57
CA PHE A 9 33.66 -24.91 -3.95
C PHE A 9 33.33 -23.62 -4.71
N ALA A 10 33.36 -23.64 -6.05
CA ALA A 10 32.98 -22.48 -6.85
C ALA A 10 31.51 -22.10 -6.65
N VAL A 11 30.57 -23.07 -6.63
CA VAL A 11 29.14 -22.82 -6.38
C VAL A 11 28.92 -22.25 -4.98
N GLN A 12 29.62 -22.79 -3.98
CA GLN A 12 29.56 -22.34 -2.59
C GLN A 12 29.94 -20.87 -2.44
N GLN A 13 30.95 -20.38 -3.17
CA GLN A 13 31.38 -18.98 -3.12
C GLN A 13 30.30 -18.01 -3.67
N TYR A 14 29.43 -18.48 -4.57
CA TYR A 14 28.33 -17.69 -5.12
C TYR A 14 27.01 -17.82 -4.33
N ALA A 15 26.93 -18.77 -3.37
CA ALA A 15 25.74 -19.00 -2.56
C ALA A 15 25.62 -18.00 -1.39
N PRO A 16 24.40 -17.71 -0.89
CA PRO A 16 24.19 -16.86 0.28
C PRO A 16 24.95 -17.37 1.51
N ALA A 17 25.66 -16.49 2.23
CA ALA A 17 26.55 -16.86 3.35
C ALA A 17 25.92 -17.82 4.38
N ALA A 18 24.62 -17.65 4.68
CA ALA A 18 23.89 -18.48 5.64
C ALA A 18 23.61 -19.92 5.16
N GLN A 19 23.70 -20.17 3.85
CA GLN A 19 23.34 -21.45 3.22
C GLN A 19 24.51 -22.10 2.48
N GLN A 20 25.70 -21.50 2.50
CA GLN A 20 26.88 -22.01 1.77
C GLN A 20 27.18 -23.48 2.08
N GLN A 21 27.10 -23.88 3.35
CA GLN A 21 27.36 -25.26 3.77
C GLN A 21 26.26 -26.21 3.25
N SER A 22 25.00 -25.87 3.50
CA SER A 22 23.84 -26.67 3.06
C SER A 22 23.79 -26.83 1.54
N VAL A 23 24.08 -25.78 0.79
CA VAL A 23 24.14 -25.82 -0.69
C VAL A 23 25.29 -26.70 -1.16
N ALA A 24 26.44 -26.65 -0.50
CA ALA A 24 27.57 -27.50 -0.84
C ALA A 24 27.30 -28.98 -0.55
N ASP A 25 26.62 -29.29 0.55
CA ASP A 25 26.28 -30.65 0.95
C ASP A 25 25.19 -31.25 0.06
N ASP A 26 24.10 -30.51 -0.18
CA ASP A 26 23.03 -30.93 -1.10
C ASP A 26 23.55 -31.13 -2.53
N LEU A 27 24.41 -30.23 -3.02
CA LEU A 27 25.00 -30.34 -4.35
C LEU A 27 25.99 -31.52 -4.45
N ARG A 28 26.73 -31.81 -3.38
CA ARG A 28 27.64 -32.95 -3.33
C ARG A 28 26.86 -34.26 -3.46
N GLU A 29 25.83 -34.44 -2.64
CA GLU A 29 24.99 -35.64 -2.67
C GLU A 29 24.34 -35.84 -4.05
N HIS A 30 23.85 -34.76 -4.66
CA HIS A 30 23.26 -34.83 -6.00
C HIS A 30 24.29 -35.22 -7.06
N LEU A 31 25.48 -34.59 -7.06
CA LEU A 31 26.52 -34.89 -8.04
C LEU A 31 27.09 -36.30 -7.87
N GLU A 32 27.25 -36.79 -6.64
CA GLU A 32 27.70 -38.16 -6.37
C GLU A 32 26.72 -39.19 -6.94
N ASN A 33 25.41 -38.99 -6.72
CA ASN A 33 24.38 -39.86 -7.28
C ASN A 33 24.37 -39.88 -8.82
N GLU A 34 24.57 -38.73 -9.48
CA GLU A 34 24.64 -38.64 -10.94
C GLU A 34 25.95 -39.24 -11.50
N VAL A 35 27.04 -39.16 -10.74
CA VAL A 35 28.33 -39.78 -11.07
C VAL A 35 28.24 -41.29 -10.99
N ASP A 36 27.59 -41.84 -9.97
CA ASP A 36 27.35 -43.28 -9.84
C ASP A 36 26.42 -43.81 -10.95
N ALA A 37 25.52 -42.97 -11.47
CA ALA A 37 24.64 -43.32 -12.58
C ALA A 37 25.34 -43.31 -13.96
N LEU A 38 26.52 -42.71 -14.08
CA LEU A 38 27.25 -42.62 -15.35
C LEU A 38 28.01 -43.91 -15.70
N SER A 39 28.44 -44.69 -14.71
CA SER A 39 29.11 -45.98 -14.96
C SER A 39 29.13 -46.88 -13.74
N ASP A 40 29.11 -48.21 -13.94
CA ASP A 40 29.33 -49.22 -12.88
C ASP A 40 30.80 -49.26 -12.36
N GLY A 41 31.61 -48.23 -12.63
CA GLY A 41 33.04 -48.15 -12.33
C GLY A 41 33.53 -46.72 -12.03
N GLN A 42 34.85 -46.48 -12.11
CA GLN A 42 35.42 -45.13 -11.94
C GLN A 42 35.20 -44.30 -13.23
N PRO A 43 34.38 -43.24 -13.21
CA PRO A 43 34.10 -42.44 -14.39
C PRO A 43 35.33 -41.64 -14.82
N THR A 44 35.47 -41.45 -16.13
CA THR A 44 36.59 -40.70 -16.69
C THR A 44 36.42 -39.20 -16.44
N GLU A 45 37.55 -38.48 -16.41
CA GLU A 45 37.55 -37.02 -16.22
C GLU A 45 36.74 -36.27 -17.31
N HIS A 46 36.68 -36.83 -18.52
CA HIS A 46 35.86 -36.31 -19.62
C HIS A 46 34.35 -36.46 -19.37
N GLU A 47 33.91 -37.58 -18.79
CA GLU A 47 32.50 -37.81 -18.45
C GLU A 47 32.06 -36.88 -17.32
N ILE A 48 32.91 -36.69 -16.31
CA ILE A 48 32.69 -35.75 -15.21
C ILE A 48 32.59 -34.31 -15.75
N ALA A 49 33.50 -33.90 -16.63
CA ALA A 49 33.44 -32.57 -17.25
C ALA A 49 32.15 -32.37 -18.08
N GLY A 50 31.70 -33.41 -18.79
CA GLY A 50 30.44 -33.41 -19.52
C GLY A 50 29.21 -33.30 -18.62
N LEU A 51 29.21 -33.99 -17.47
CA LEU A 51 28.17 -33.88 -16.45
C LEU A 51 28.10 -32.44 -15.88
N LEU A 52 29.24 -31.89 -15.47
CA LEU A 52 29.30 -30.54 -14.89
C LEU A 52 28.86 -29.47 -15.91
N GLN A 53 29.14 -29.64 -17.20
CA GLN A 53 28.62 -28.75 -18.25
C GLN A 53 27.09 -28.81 -18.37
N ARG A 54 26.47 -29.98 -18.18
CA ARG A 54 25.00 -30.11 -18.19
C ARG A 54 24.35 -29.42 -16.99
N PHE A 55 25.02 -29.41 -15.84
CA PHE A 55 24.58 -28.68 -14.64
C PHE A 55 24.62 -27.16 -14.82
N GLY A 56 25.59 -26.65 -15.59
CA GLY A 56 25.72 -25.23 -15.94
C GLY A 56 26.85 -24.53 -15.19
N SER A 57 26.96 -23.21 -15.34
CA SER A 57 28.02 -22.46 -14.65
C SER A 57 27.79 -22.44 -13.13
N PRO A 58 28.86 -22.36 -12.31
CA PRO A 58 28.72 -22.31 -10.85
C PRO A 58 27.78 -21.20 -10.35
N GLU A 59 27.77 -20.06 -11.03
CA GLU A 59 26.87 -18.93 -10.75
C GLU A 59 25.40 -19.28 -11.03
N GLN A 60 25.10 -19.91 -12.17
CA GLN A 60 23.74 -20.31 -12.54
C GLN A 60 23.17 -21.34 -11.57
N VAL A 61 24.00 -22.27 -11.09
CA VAL A 61 23.59 -23.28 -10.10
C VAL A 61 23.37 -22.63 -8.74
N ALA A 62 24.26 -21.74 -8.29
CA ALA A 62 24.08 -20.99 -7.04
C ALA A 62 22.78 -20.16 -7.02
N GLN A 63 22.40 -19.55 -8.15
CA GLN A 63 21.16 -18.80 -8.27
C GLN A 63 19.89 -19.65 -8.07
N ARG A 64 19.94 -20.97 -8.25
CA ARG A 64 18.81 -21.87 -7.96
C ARG A 64 18.56 -22.01 -6.46
N TYR A 65 19.60 -21.87 -5.65
CA TYR A 65 19.55 -21.91 -4.19
C TYR A 65 19.35 -20.52 -3.56
N ALA A 66 19.59 -19.45 -4.32
CA ALA A 66 19.33 -18.10 -3.84
C ALA A 66 17.82 -17.87 -3.62
N PRO A 67 17.39 -17.27 -2.49
CA PRO A 67 16.00 -16.91 -2.29
C PRO A 67 15.56 -15.95 -3.40
N ARG A 68 14.54 -16.34 -4.17
CA ARG A 68 13.99 -15.50 -5.25
C ARG A 68 13.66 -14.11 -4.71
N PRO A 69 13.94 -13.02 -5.45
CA PRO A 69 13.54 -11.69 -5.05
C PRO A 69 12.01 -11.62 -5.00
N GLN A 70 11.46 -11.79 -3.80
CA GLN A 70 10.03 -11.65 -3.58
C GLN A 70 9.69 -10.15 -3.55
N PRO A 71 8.67 -9.69 -4.30
CA PRO A 71 8.26 -8.28 -4.29
C PRO A 71 7.90 -7.79 -2.89
N VAL A 72 7.40 -8.70 -2.04
CA VAL A 72 7.07 -8.45 -0.64
C VAL A 72 7.74 -9.51 0.21
N LYS A 73 8.52 -9.11 1.22
CA LYS A 73 9.18 -10.05 2.15
C LYS A 73 8.13 -10.86 2.94
N PRO A 74 8.36 -12.15 3.24
CA PRO A 74 7.41 -12.99 3.97
C PRO A 74 6.94 -12.38 5.30
N GLU A 75 7.84 -11.74 6.04
CA GLU A 75 7.55 -11.05 7.32
C GLU A 75 6.54 -9.90 7.19
N GLN A 76 6.47 -9.27 6.02
CA GLN A 76 5.54 -8.17 5.75
C GLN A 76 4.22 -8.64 5.13
N MET A 77 4.12 -9.92 4.74
CA MET A 77 2.95 -10.47 4.06
C MET A 77 1.63 -10.27 4.82
N PRO A 78 1.56 -10.45 6.16
CA PRO A 78 0.32 -10.18 6.91
C PRO A 78 -0.10 -8.71 6.85
N LYS A 79 0.87 -7.79 6.88
CA LYS A 79 0.64 -6.34 6.80
C LYS A 79 0.13 -5.95 5.41
N TYR A 80 0.78 -6.48 4.38
CA TYR A 80 0.42 -6.31 2.98
C TYR A 80 -1.01 -6.78 2.71
N MET A 81 -1.36 -8.00 3.15
CA MET A 81 -2.71 -8.55 3.01
C MET A 81 -3.76 -7.69 3.71
N LEU A 82 -3.46 -7.15 4.90
CA LEU A 82 -4.39 -6.26 5.59
C LEU A 82 -4.64 -4.99 4.76
N VAL A 83 -3.57 -4.30 4.34
CA VAL A 83 -3.67 -3.08 3.53
C VAL A 83 -4.48 -3.33 2.26
N LEU A 84 -4.15 -4.40 1.54
CA LEU A 84 -4.80 -4.75 0.30
C LEU A 84 -6.31 -5.01 0.49
N ARG A 85 -6.70 -5.73 1.54
CA ARG A 85 -8.13 -5.97 1.85
C ARG A 85 -8.89 -4.67 2.05
N TYR A 86 -8.32 -3.71 2.78
CA TYR A 86 -8.96 -2.40 2.97
C TYR A 86 -9.09 -1.62 1.66
N VAL A 87 -8.03 -1.58 0.84
CA VAL A 87 -8.04 -0.87 -0.45
C VAL A 87 -9.08 -1.49 -1.39
N ILE A 88 -9.17 -2.82 -1.46
CA ILE A 88 -10.17 -3.52 -2.27
C ILE A 88 -11.59 -3.29 -1.73
N ALA A 89 -11.79 -3.27 -0.40
CA ALA A 89 -13.09 -2.97 0.20
C ALA A 89 -13.56 -1.53 -0.11
N VAL A 90 -12.65 -0.56 -0.06
CA VAL A 90 -12.95 0.83 -0.46
C VAL A 90 -13.25 0.92 -1.96
N ALA A 91 -12.45 0.27 -2.80
CA ALA A 91 -12.70 0.20 -4.24
C ALA A 91 -14.07 -0.38 -4.56
N PHE A 92 -14.44 -1.47 -3.88
CA PHE A 92 -15.77 -2.08 -4.00
C PHE A 92 -16.89 -1.10 -3.63
N GLY A 93 -16.78 -0.44 -2.47
CA GLY A 93 -17.77 0.54 -2.03
C GLY A 93 -17.93 1.72 -3.00
N LEU A 94 -16.82 2.25 -3.52
CA LEU A 94 -16.85 3.33 -4.51
C LEU A 94 -17.46 2.89 -5.84
N THR A 95 -17.12 1.70 -6.32
CA THR A 95 -17.72 1.16 -7.53
C THR A 95 -19.21 0.90 -7.36
N LEU A 96 -19.65 0.43 -6.18
CA LEU A 96 -21.07 0.29 -5.87
C LEU A 96 -21.80 1.63 -5.94
N ILE A 97 -21.25 2.67 -5.31
CA ILE A 97 -21.84 4.02 -5.34
C ILE A 97 -21.92 4.53 -6.78
N LYS A 98 -20.84 4.42 -7.57
CA LYS A 98 -20.83 4.79 -8.99
C LYS A 98 -21.90 4.05 -9.80
N SER A 99 -21.96 2.74 -9.65
CA SER A 99 -22.90 1.91 -10.42
C SER A 99 -24.34 2.17 -10.00
N TYR A 100 -24.60 2.45 -8.72
CA TYR A 100 -25.92 2.88 -8.23
C TYR A 100 -26.38 4.18 -8.91
N PHE A 101 -25.53 5.21 -8.93
CA PHE A 101 -25.85 6.45 -9.65
C PHE A 101 -26.03 6.20 -11.16
N SER A 102 -25.19 5.36 -11.77
CA SER A 102 -25.33 5.00 -13.19
C SER A 102 -26.69 4.36 -13.54
N VAL A 103 -27.29 3.58 -12.62
CA VAL A 103 -28.60 2.95 -12.83
C VAL A 103 -29.74 3.94 -12.70
N ILE A 104 -29.64 4.85 -11.73
CA ILE A 104 -30.65 5.91 -11.56
C ILE A 104 -30.58 6.89 -12.75
N ALA A 105 -29.46 6.92 -13.48
CA ALA A 105 -29.27 7.74 -14.67
C ALA A 105 -29.93 7.19 -15.91
N SER A 106 -29.97 5.87 -16.02
CA SER A 106 -30.47 5.22 -17.22
C SER A 106 -31.99 5.32 -17.31
N GLU A 107 -32.50 5.69 -18.48
CA GLU A 107 -33.94 5.65 -18.79
C GLU A 107 -34.50 4.21 -18.68
N SER A 108 -33.64 3.21 -18.88
CA SER A 108 -33.99 1.79 -18.78
C SER A 108 -32.96 1.01 -17.98
N PHE A 109 -33.43 0.22 -16.99
CA PHE A 109 -32.57 -0.67 -16.24
C PHE A 109 -32.29 -1.97 -17.00
N HIS A 110 -31.04 -2.16 -17.40
CA HIS A 110 -30.55 -3.42 -17.96
C HIS A 110 -29.60 -4.11 -16.98
N PHE A 111 -30.08 -5.17 -16.31
CA PHE A 111 -29.30 -5.89 -15.29
C PHE A 111 -27.96 -6.42 -15.82
N SER A 112 -27.93 -6.90 -17.06
CA SER A 112 -26.70 -7.40 -17.71
C SER A 112 -25.65 -6.30 -17.91
N GLN A 113 -26.08 -5.09 -18.29
CA GLN A 113 -25.19 -3.94 -18.44
C GLN A 113 -24.71 -3.41 -17.08
N PHE A 114 -25.57 -3.41 -16.07
CA PHE A 114 -25.19 -3.03 -14.71
C PHE A 114 -24.07 -3.93 -14.17
N ILE A 115 -24.26 -5.26 -14.27
CA ILE A 115 -23.25 -6.23 -13.79
C ILE A 115 -21.94 -6.07 -14.57
N SER A 116 -22.00 -5.98 -15.91
CA SER A 116 -20.77 -5.88 -16.70
C SER A 116 -20.00 -4.61 -16.36
N GLN A 117 -20.65 -3.45 -16.31
CA GLN A 117 -20.02 -2.19 -15.93
C GLN A 117 -19.47 -2.22 -14.51
N PHE A 118 -20.21 -2.78 -13.55
CA PHE A 118 -19.73 -2.93 -12.18
C PHE A 118 -18.45 -3.76 -12.12
N ILE A 119 -18.43 -4.92 -12.79
CA ILE A 119 -17.27 -5.81 -12.82
C ILE A 119 -16.07 -5.11 -13.46
N PHE A 120 -16.23 -4.49 -14.62
CA PHE A 120 -15.12 -3.81 -15.31
C PHE A 120 -14.56 -2.65 -14.47
N ARG A 121 -15.43 -1.79 -13.91
CA ARG A 121 -15.00 -0.68 -13.05
C ARG A 121 -14.30 -1.17 -11.78
N PHE A 122 -14.81 -2.25 -11.17
CA PHE A 122 -14.22 -2.81 -9.96
C PHE A 122 -12.86 -3.47 -10.25
N ILE A 123 -12.75 -4.20 -11.36
CA ILE A 123 -11.47 -4.80 -11.78
C ILE A 123 -10.46 -3.70 -12.07
N ASP A 124 -10.83 -2.66 -12.81
CA ASP A 124 -9.92 -1.56 -13.15
C ASP A 124 -9.41 -0.83 -11.90
N LEU A 125 -10.32 -0.37 -11.03
CA LEU A 125 -9.96 0.31 -9.79
C LEU A 125 -9.22 -0.62 -8.81
N GLY A 126 -9.62 -1.89 -8.76
CA GLY A 126 -9.01 -2.92 -7.93
C GLY A 126 -7.59 -3.28 -8.36
N LEU A 127 -7.36 -3.42 -9.67
CA LEU A 127 -6.03 -3.64 -10.25
C LEU A 127 -5.11 -2.45 -10.01
N PHE A 128 -5.61 -1.23 -10.19
CA PHE A 128 -4.86 -0.02 -9.88
C PHE A 128 -4.48 0.02 -8.39
N GLY A 129 -5.45 -0.20 -7.50
CA GLY A 129 -5.21 -0.26 -6.04
C GLY A 129 -4.20 -1.36 -5.66
N PHE A 130 -4.33 -2.55 -6.24
CA PHE A 130 -3.40 -3.66 -6.07
C PHE A 130 -1.98 -3.29 -6.52
N ALA A 131 -1.84 -2.70 -7.70
CA ALA A 131 -0.54 -2.29 -8.25
C ALA A 131 0.13 -1.25 -7.35
N VAL A 132 -0.60 -0.22 -6.92
CA VAL A 132 -0.09 0.83 -6.03
C VAL A 132 0.36 0.25 -4.68
N VAL A 133 -0.46 -0.59 -4.04
CA VAL A 133 -0.10 -1.22 -2.76
C VAL A 133 1.14 -2.10 -2.92
N THR A 134 1.20 -2.90 -3.98
CA THR A 134 2.35 -3.78 -4.27
C THR A 134 3.62 -2.96 -4.48
N LEU A 135 3.56 -1.90 -5.29
CA LEU A 135 4.69 -1.00 -5.54
C LEU A 135 5.18 -0.32 -4.27
N ILE A 136 4.27 0.11 -3.39
CA ILE A 136 4.63 0.70 -2.10
C ILE A 136 5.40 -0.31 -1.23
N PHE A 137 4.88 -1.53 -1.07
CA PHE A 137 5.56 -2.56 -0.27
C PHE A 137 6.88 -2.99 -0.89
N TRP A 138 6.94 -3.07 -2.22
CA TRP A 138 8.18 -3.32 -2.95
C TRP A 138 9.22 -2.22 -2.70
N ALA A 139 8.85 -0.95 -2.80
CA ALA A 139 9.72 0.19 -2.53
C ALA A 139 10.15 0.27 -1.05
N ILE A 140 9.29 -0.19 -0.13
CA ILE A 140 9.64 -0.29 1.30
C ILE A 140 10.70 -1.38 1.52
N ASN A 141 10.60 -2.50 0.80
CA ASN A 141 11.42 -3.70 0.97
C ASN A 141 12.77 -3.68 0.24
N THR A 142 12.86 -2.93 -0.86
CA THR A 142 14.08 -2.78 -1.67
C THR A 142 15.11 -1.84 -1.05
N ARG A 143 14.71 -0.99 -0.09
CA ARG A 143 15.68 -0.17 0.63
C ARG A 143 16.46 -1.02 1.63
N PRO A 144 17.81 -1.01 1.58
CA PRO A 144 18.63 -1.70 2.56
C PRO A 144 18.28 -1.14 3.94
N GLN A 145 17.84 -2.00 4.84
CA GLN A 145 17.78 -1.64 6.25
C GLN A 145 19.20 -1.79 6.78
N PRO A 146 19.72 -0.81 7.54
CA PRO A 146 20.96 -1.04 8.28
C PRO A 146 20.76 -2.30 9.12
N GLU A 147 21.75 -3.19 9.12
CA GLU A 147 21.79 -4.30 10.06
C GLU A 147 21.77 -3.68 11.47
N ASP A 148 20.60 -3.69 12.10
CA ASP A 148 20.46 -3.31 13.50
C ASP A 148 21.23 -4.39 14.27
N LYS A 149 22.44 -4.04 14.73
CA LYS A 149 23.18 -4.83 15.72
C LYS A 149 22.32 -4.87 16.98
N TRP A 150 21.49 -5.88 17.08
CA TRP A 150 20.53 -6.02 18.17
C TRP A 150 21.30 -6.29 19.47
N ASP A 151 21.17 -5.36 20.43
CA ASP A 151 21.72 -5.47 21.78
C ASP A 151 20.56 -5.63 22.79
N PRO A 152 20.49 -6.72 23.56
CA PRO A 152 19.49 -6.89 24.62
C PRO A 152 19.44 -5.74 25.64
N HIS A 153 20.55 -5.04 25.87
CA HIS A 153 20.61 -3.91 26.79
C HIS A 153 20.09 -2.61 26.17
N SER A 154 19.87 -2.58 24.85
CA SER A 154 19.24 -1.47 24.13
C SER A 154 17.70 -1.54 24.13
N LEU A 155 17.12 -2.53 24.83
CA LEU A 155 15.68 -2.64 25.00
C LEU A 155 15.14 -1.35 25.64
N PRO A 156 14.28 -0.59 24.94
CA PRO A 156 13.68 0.59 25.53
C PRO A 156 12.83 0.18 26.73
N GLU A 157 12.80 1.02 27.76
CA GLU A 157 11.89 0.85 28.90
C GLU A 157 10.47 0.58 28.41
N ALA A 158 9.72 -0.24 29.15
CA ALA A 158 8.37 -0.64 28.79
C ALA A 158 7.48 0.59 28.57
N GLY A 159 7.32 0.97 27.31
CA GLY A 159 6.50 2.10 26.90
C GLY A 159 5.02 1.87 27.22
N ARG A 160 4.23 2.96 27.21
CA ARG A 160 2.79 2.86 27.44
C ARG A 160 2.12 2.05 26.32
N PRO A 161 1.05 1.28 26.61
CA PRO A 161 0.39 0.42 25.62
C PRO A 161 -0.06 1.18 24.36
N TRP A 162 -0.43 2.46 24.50
CA TRP A 162 -0.90 3.30 23.40
C TRP A 162 0.23 3.91 22.55
N GLN A 163 1.50 3.86 23.00
CA GLN A 163 2.63 4.37 22.20
C GLN A 163 2.85 3.51 20.96
N ARG A 164 2.59 2.19 21.05
CA ARG A 164 2.60 1.31 19.88
C ARG A 164 1.34 1.55 19.05
N ILE A 165 1.53 1.83 17.77
CA ILE A 165 0.45 2.07 16.83
C ILE A 165 -0.01 0.73 16.27
N ARG A 166 -1.32 0.47 16.31
CA ARG A 166 -1.90 -0.74 15.72
C ARG A 166 -1.86 -0.62 14.20
N LEU A 167 -1.63 -1.73 13.53
CA LEU A 167 -1.54 -1.73 12.08
C LEU A 167 -2.86 -1.29 11.42
N SER A 168 -3.99 -1.67 12.02
CA SER A 168 -5.32 -1.21 11.60
C SER A 168 -5.42 0.31 11.60
N ASP A 169 -4.87 1.00 12.61
CA ASP A 169 -4.95 2.45 12.72
C ASP A 169 -4.14 3.12 11.58
N ILE A 170 -2.95 2.58 11.25
CA ILE A 170 -2.12 3.06 10.12
C ILE A 170 -2.86 2.86 8.79
N VAL A 171 -3.43 1.67 8.58
CA VAL A 171 -4.12 1.33 7.33
C VAL A 171 -5.40 2.14 7.16
N SER A 172 -6.17 2.35 8.23
CA SER A 172 -7.35 3.21 8.21
C SER A 172 -6.98 4.65 7.84
N ASP A 173 -5.91 5.21 8.40
CA ASP A 173 -5.46 6.57 8.05
C ASP A 173 -4.95 6.65 6.58
N ILE A 174 -4.33 5.60 6.04
CA ILE A 174 -3.96 5.54 4.60
C ILE A 174 -5.20 5.49 3.72
N ALA A 175 -6.15 4.61 4.04
CA ALA A 175 -7.40 4.48 3.30
C ALA A 175 -8.21 5.78 3.31
N GLU A 176 -8.23 6.49 4.44
CA GLU A 176 -8.81 7.83 4.57
C GLU A 176 -8.14 8.83 3.64
N GLY A 177 -6.79 8.86 3.60
CA GLY A 177 -6.06 9.72 2.69
C GLY A 177 -6.36 9.42 1.22
N ILE A 178 -6.39 8.15 0.82
CA ILE A 178 -6.74 7.74 -0.54
C ILE A 178 -8.17 8.17 -0.88
N PHE A 179 -9.11 7.96 0.04
CA PHE A 179 -10.50 8.36 -0.14
C PHE A 179 -10.63 9.89 -0.36
N ILE A 180 -9.93 10.70 0.44
CA ILE A 180 -9.90 12.16 0.26
C ILE A 180 -9.30 12.54 -1.10
N LEU A 181 -8.20 11.90 -1.53
CA LEU A 181 -7.62 12.15 -2.86
C LEU A 181 -8.60 11.84 -3.99
N LEU A 182 -9.34 10.73 -3.87
CA LEU A 182 -10.37 10.39 -4.84
C LEU A 182 -11.45 11.49 -4.86
N LEU A 183 -11.93 11.96 -3.72
CA LEU A 183 -12.91 13.07 -3.69
C LEU A 183 -12.36 14.36 -4.33
N LEU A 184 -11.10 14.73 -4.04
CA LEU A 184 -10.48 15.94 -4.58
C LEU A 184 -10.31 15.91 -6.10
N TRP A 185 -10.08 14.73 -6.66
CA TRP A 185 -9.83 14.52 -8.09
C TRP A 185 -11.01 13.89 -8.83
N TYR A 186 -12.22 14.02 -8.27
CA TYR A 186 -13.44 13.49 -8.86
C TYR A 186 -13.64 13.92 -10.32
N ASN A 187 -13.29 15.15 -10.67
CA ASN A 187 -13.39 15.66 -12.04
C ASN A 187 -12.53 14.89 -13.06
N VAL A 188 -11.52 14.12 -12.62
CA VAL A 188 -10.67 13.31 -13.50
C VAL A 188 -11.27 11.91 -13.71
N TRP A 189 -11.87 11.30 -12.69
CA TRP A 189 -12.35 9.90 -12.74
C TRP A 189 -13.87 9.74 -12.75
N GLY A 190 -14.61 10.79 -12.45
CA GLY A 190 -16.07 10.86 -12.32
C GLY A 190 -16.89 11.38 -13.51
N PRO A 191 -16.34 12.05 -14.56
CA PRO A 191 -17.15 12.62 -15.64
C PRO A 191 -18.11 11.66 -16.31
N GLU A 192 -17.76 10.37 -16.40
CA GLU A 192 -18.55 9.33 -17.04
C GLU A 192 -19.94 9.14 -16.39
N VAL A 193 -20.04 9.36 -15.06
CA VAL A 193 -21.32 9.29 -14.34
C VAL A 193 -22.20 10.49 -14.67
N LEU A 194 -21.59 11.61 -15.04
CA LEU A 194 -22.21 12.92 -15.12
C LEU A 194 -22.59 13.36 -16.53
N SER A 195 -21.76 12.99 -17.51
CA SER A 195 -22.07 13.12 -18.92
C SER A 195 -23.36 12.36 -19.28
N SER A 196 -23.66 11.26 -18.58
CA SER A 196 -24.94 10.53 -18.72
C SER A 196 -26.17 11.33 -18.27
N TYR A 197 -26.01 12.40 -17.50
CA TYR A 197 -27.11 13.24 -16.99
C TYR A 197 -27.16 14.64 -17.60
N ASN A 198 -26.37 14.92 -18.65
CA ASN A 198 -26.08 16.31 -19.10
C ASN A 198 -25.66 17.24 -17.95
N ALA A 199 -25.18 16.64 -16.86
CA ALA A 199 -24.79 17.33 -15.65
C ALA A 199 -23.30 17.61 -15.75
N THR A 200 -22.89 18.86 -15.79
CA THR A 200 -21.50 19.21 -15.52
C THR A 200 -21.39 19.47 -14.03
N MET A 201 -20.67 18.62 -13.29
CA MET A 201 -20.22 19.00 -11.94
C MET A 201 -18.97 19.84 -12.10
N MET A 202 -19.10 21.14 -11.89
CA MET A 202 -17.94 21.99 -11.69
C MET A 202 -17.65 22.08 -10.20
N ILE A 203 -16.41 21.77 -9.82
CA ILE A 203 -15.91 22.08 -8.48
C ILE A 203 -16.01 23.59 -8.30
N ALA A 204 -16.65 24.04 -7.22
CA ALA A 204 -16.75 25.46 -6.91
C ALA A 204 -15.35 26.11 -6.94
N PRO A 205 -15.21 27.34 -7.49
CA PRO A 205 -13.90 27.99 -7.64
C PRO A 205 -13.08 27.99 -6.35
N GLY A 206 -13.75 28.22 -5.21
CA GLY A 206 -13.12 28.20 -3.89
C GLY A 206 -12.53 26.86 -3.45
N LEU A 207 -12.96 25.70 -3.98
CA LEU A 207 -12.31 24.41 -3.72
C LEU A 207 -11.24 24.09 -4.78
N ALA A 208 -11.40 24.60 -6.00
CA ALA A 208 -10.45 24.40 -7.10
C ALA A 208 -9.07 25.00 -6.77
N ASP A 209 -9.04 26.18 -6.16
CA ASP A 209 -7.81 26.86 -5.73
C ASP A 209 -7.05 26.07 -4.66
N TRP A 210 -7.79 25.41 -3.76
CA TRP A 210 -7.22 24.62 -2.66
C TRP A 210 -6.86 23.19 -3.07
N ARG A 211 -7.34 22.69 -4.21
CA ARG A 211 -7.19 21.29 -4.63
C ARG A 211 -5.75 20.80 -4.60
N ILE A 212 -4.80 21.59 -5.12
CA ILE A 212 -3.38 21.21 -5.16
C ILE A 212 -2.78 21.21 -3.75
N ALA A 213 -3.07 22.25 -2.96
CA ALA A 213 -2.60 22.33 -1.57
C ALA A 213 -3.13 21.17 -0.73
N LEU A 214 -4.40 20.80 -0.91
CA LEU A 214 -5.04 19.67 -0.24
C LEU A 214 -4.46 18.33 -0.68
N THR A 215 -4.20 18.18 -1.97
CA THR A 215 -3.52 17.00 -2.51
C THR A 215 -2.15 16.82 -1.89
N ALA A 216 -1.36 17.90 -1.79
CA ALA A 216 -0.05 17.87 -1.15
C ALA A 216 -0.15 17.51 0.34
N LEU A 217 -1.10 18.11 1.07
CA LEU A 217 -1.33 17.82 2.49
C LEU A 217 -1.65 16.34 2.72
N VAL A 218 -2.55 15.77 1.90
CA VAL A 218 -2.94 14.36 1.98
C VAL A 218 -1.79 13.44 1.56
N ALA A 219 -1.02 13.80 0.53
CA ALA A 219 0.15 13.04 0.13
C ALA A 219 1.20 12.95 1.26
N VAL A 220 1.44 14.06 1.97
CA VAL A 220 2.31 14.07 3.17
C VAL A 220 1.72 13.19 4.27
N ALA A 221 0.40 13.21 4.47
CA ALA A 221 -0.27 12.37 5.46
C ALA A 221 -0.05 10.87 5.16
N ILE A 222 -0.27 10.46 3.90
CA ILE A 222 -0.05 9.09 3.45
C ILE A 222 1.43 8.71 3.60
N ALA A 223 2.36 9.57 3.16
CA ALA A 223 3.79 9.31 3.29
C ALA A 223 4.23 9.10 4.75
N LYS A 224 3.69 9.89 5.68
CA LYS A 224 3.90 9.69 7.13
C LYS A 224 3.39 8.32 7.59
N GLN A 225 2.21 7.89 7.15
CA GLN A 225 1.68 6.57 7.53
C GLN A 225 2.48 5.42 6.93
N LEU A 226 2.96 5.56 5.70
CA LEU A 226 3.89 4.60 5.08
C LEU A 226 5.20 4.50 5.85
N TRP A 227 5.71 5.62 6.37
CA TRP A 227 6.89 5.62 7.24
C TRP A 227 6.63 4.89 8.56
N LEU A 228 5.43 5.04 9.13
CA LEU A 228 5.03 4.37 10.37
C LEU A 228 4.91 2.85 10.25
N LEU A 229 4.77 2.30 9.04
CA LEU A 229 4.83 0.85 8.82
C LEU A 229 6.18 0.23 9.21
N ARG A 230 7.26 1.04 9.20
CA ARG A 230 8.60 0.61 9.65
C ARG A 230 8.75 0.69 11.16
N LYS A 231 8.44 1.84 11.77
CA LYS A 231 8.57 2.07 13.21
C LYS A 231 7.23 2.55 13.79
N PRO A 232 6.33 1.64 14.19
CA PRO A 232 4.96 1.98 14.59
C PRO A 232 4.90 2.49 16.05
N TYR A 233 5.62 3.58 16.35
CA TYR A 233 5.70 4.15 17.69
C TYR A 233 5.45 5.65 17.69
N TRP A 234 4.60 6.10 18.60
CA TRP A 234 4.37 7.51 18.88
C TRP A 234 5.54 8.11 19.67
N THR A 235 6.33 8.94 19.00
CA THR A 235 7.30 9.84 19.64
C THR A 235 6.69 11.22 19.85
N ALA A 236 7.26 12.04 20.74
CA ALA A 236 6.80 13.40 20.97
C ALA A 236 6.82 14.25 19.68
N ARG A 237 7.85 14.06 18.84
CA ARG A 237 7.96 14.72 17.52
C ARG A 237 6.83 14.30 16.60
N LEU A 238 6.57 13.00 16.48
CA LEU A 238 5.54 12.47 15.60
C LEU A 238 4.13 12.88 16.05
N LEU A 239 3.86 12.88 17.36
CA LEU A 239 2.60 13.40 17.92
C LEU A 239 2.43 14.89 17.64
N SER A 240 3.50 15.68 17.73
CA SER A 240 3.45 17.12 17.42
C SER A 240 3.14 17.35 15.94
N ILE A 241 3.75 16.57 15.03
CA ILE A 241 3.43 16.60 13.60
C ILE A 241 1.96 16.20 13.37
N ASN A 242 1.49 15.12 14.01
CA ASN A 242 0.12 14.65 13.84
C ASN A 242 -0.92 15.65 14.38
N LEU A 243 -0.60 16.32 15.49
CA LEU A 243 -1.41 17.39 16.05
C LEU A 243 -1.51 18.58 15.07
N LEU A 244 -0.39 19.02 14.51
CA LEU A 244 -0.35 20.11 13.53
C LEU A 244 -1.18 19.76 12.29
N MET A 245 -0.99 18.57 11.73
CA MET A 245 -1.77 18.10 10.58
C MET A 245 -3.26 18.03 10.90
N SER A 246 -3.63 17.52 12.07
CA SER A 246 -5.04 17.45 12.49
C SER A 246 -5.64 18.85 12.64
N ALA A 247 -4.88 19.81 13.18
CA ALA A 247 -5.32 21.21 13.27
C ALA A 247 -5.54 21.83 11.88
N ILE A 248 -4.62 21.60 10.94
CA ILE A 248 -4.77 22.04 9.55
C ILE A 248 -6.04 21.43 8.94
N TYR A 249 -6.27 20.13 9.12
CA TYR A 249 -7.48 19.48 8.61
C TYR A 249 -8.76 20.05 9.23
N VAL A 250 -8.80 20.32 10.54
CA VAL A 250 -9.96 20.96 11.18
C VAL A 250 -10.25 22.31 10.55
N VAL A 251 -9.22 23.16 10.38
CA VAL A 251 -9.37 24.50 9.80
C VAL A 251 -9.83 24.43 8.35
N VAL A 252 -9.17 23.61 7.54
CA VAL A 252 -9.51 23.46 6.12
C VAL A 252 -10.91 22.88 5.97
N PHE A 253 -11.20 21.71 6.54
CA PHE A 253 -12.51 21.07 6.37
C PHE A 253 -13.64 21.88 7.01
N GLY A 254 -13.36 22.62 8.10
CA GLY A 254 -14.30 23.59 8.67
C GLY A 254 -14.57 24.77 7.74
N TYR A 255 -13.53 25.34 7.12
CA TYR A 255 -13.67 26.37 6.10
C TYR A 255 -14.44 25.86 4.87
N LEU A 256 -14.09 24.68 4.36
CA LEU A 256 -14.80 24.06 3.26
C LEU A 256 -16.28 23.85 3.62
N ALA A 257 -16.59 23.32 4.81
CA ALA A 257 -17.97 23.17 5.28
C ALA A 257 -18.75 24.50 5.38
N SER A 258 -18.07 25.64 5.46
CA SER A 258 -18.71 26.96 5.45
C SER A 258 -19.08 27.46 4.04
N LEU A 259 -18.57 26.82 2.98
CA LEU A 259 -18.89 27.21 1.60
C LEU A 259 -20.36 26.91 1.26
N SER A 260 -20.97 27.83 0.51
CA SER A 260 -22.37 27.74 0.09
C SER A 260 -22.58 26.62 -0.93
N GLU A 261 -21.64 26.47 -1.87
CA GLU A 261 -21.70 25.53 -2.97
C GLU A 261 -20.36 24.81 -3.14
N PHE A 262 -20.42 23.50 -3.40
CA PHE A 262 -19.25 22.68 -3.71
C PHE A 262 -19.29 22.19 -5.15
N ILE A 263 -20.50 21.96 -5.63
CA ILE A 263 -20.80 21.48 -6.95
C ILE A 263 -21.84 22.40 -7.56
N ILE A 264 -21.49 23.00 -8.70
CA ILE A 264 -22.40 23.76 -9.54
C ILE A 264 -22.89 22.82 -10.63
N PHE A 265 -24.20 22.73 -10.83
CA PHE A 265 -24.84 21.93 -11.87
C PHE A 265 -25.28 22.84 -13.03
N GLY A 266 -25.15 22.35 -14.27
CA GLY A 266 -25.69 23.01 -15.45
C GLY A 266 -27.23 23.10 -15.42
N SER A 267 -27.78 24.08 -16.15
CA SER A 267 -29.20 24.50 -16.13
C SER A 267 -30.23 23.45 -16.60
N GLU A 268 -29.80 22.29 -17.08
CA GLU A 268 -30.67 21.23 -17.62
C GLU A 268 -30.42 19.88 -16.91
N THR A 269 -30.43 19.86 -15.58
CA THR A 269 -30.16 18.62 -14.84
C THR A 269 -31.45 17.85 -14.52
N THR A 270 -31.56 16.63 -15.05
CA THR A 270 -32.61 15.63 -14.77
C THR A 270 -32.23 14.70 -13.61
N LEU A 271 -31.58 15.23 -12.57
CA LEU A 271 -31.25 14.43 -11.39
C LEU A 271 -32.49 14.27 -10.49
N MET A 272 -32.78 13.04 -10.06
CA MET A 272 -33.81 12.78 -9.03
C MET A 272 -33.48 13.44 -7.68
N LEU A 273 -32.20 13.74 -7.43
CA LEU A 273 -31.73 14.46 -6.24
C LEU A 273 -31.48 15.92 -6.62
N SER A 274 -32.13 16.86 -5.93
CA SER A 274 -31.89 18.29 -6.16
C SER A 274 -30.42 18.62 -5.88
N PRO A 275 -29.80 19.54 -6.64
CA PRO A 275 -28.49 20.12 -6.36
C PRO A 275 -28.25 20.51 -4.90
N GLU A 276 -29.27 21.09 -4.24
CA GLU A 276 -29.20 21.47 -2.82
C GLU A 276 -28.94 20.28 -1.91
N TRP A 277 -29.65 19.16 -2.09
CA TRP A 277 -29.47 17.93 -1.31
C TRP A 277 -28.03 17.39 -1.44
N ILE A 278 -27.46 17.40 -2.65
CA ILE A 278 -26.09 16.94 -2.88
C ILE A 278 -25.08 17.87 -2.20
N ASN A 279 -25.24 19.19 -2.34
CA ASN A 279 -24.39 20.17 -1.67
C ASN A 279 -24.50 20.09 -0.13
N GLN A 280 -25.70 19.84 0.41
CA GLN A 280 -25.91 19.61 1.85
C GLN A 280 -25.23 18.34 2.36
N LEU A 281 -25.31 17.23 1.60
CA LEU A 281 -24.63 15.99 1.96
C LEU A 281 -23.11 16.18 1.99
N ILE A 282 -22.54 16.85 0.99
CA ILE A 282 -21.11 17.15 0.94
C ILE A 282 -20.71 18.04 2.11
N ARG A 283 -21.50 19.09 2.40
CA ARG A 283 -21.26 19.95 3.57
C ARG A 283 -21.24 19.15 4.87
N GLY A 284 -22.23 18.27 5.05
CA GLY A 284 -22.33 17.39 6.21
C GLY A 284 -21.10 16.47 6.35
N LEU A 285 -20.62 15.91 5.23
CA LEU A 285 -19.40 15.10 5.21
C LEU A 285 -18.15 15.92 5.57
N MET A 286 -17.99 17.13 5.02
CA MET A 286 -16.86 18.00 5.37
C MET A 286 -16.87 18.38 6.85
N ALA A 287 -18.04 18.72 7.40
CA ALA A 287 -18.21 19.00 8.82
C ALA A 287 -17.89 17.77 9.70
N LEU A 288 -18.36 16.59 9.29
CA LEU A 288 -18.06 15.33 9.99
C LEU A 288 -16.57 15.04 10.00
N VAL A 289 -15.88 15.21 8.86
CA VAL A 289 -14.42 15.05 8.76
C VAL A 289 -13.71 16.04 9.69
N ALA A 290 -14.12 17.31 9.72
CA ALA A 290 -13.57 18.30 10.64
C ALA A 290 -13.73 17.88 12.11
N VAL A 291 -14.91 17.35 12.49
CA VAL A 291 -15.17 16.84 13.85
C VAL A 291 -14.27 15.63 14.17
N ILE A 292 -14.12 14.68 13.25
CA ILE A 292 -13.23 13.52 13.41
C ILE A 292 -11.79 13.99 13.69
N TYR A 293 -11.29 14.95 12.91
CA TYR A 293 -9.96 15.51 13.11
C TYR A 293 -9.83 16.30 14.41
N LEU A 294 -10.89 16.97 14.87
CA LEU A 294 -10.91 17.63 16.17
C LEU A 294 -10.75 16.60 17.30
N VAL A 295 -11.45 15.46 17.22
CA VAL A 295 -11.30 14.36 18.19
C VAL A 295 -9.88 13.78 18.14
N LYS A 296 -9.32 13.54 16.94
CA LYS A 296 -7.92 13.07 16.78
C LYS A 296 -6.94 14.08 17.41
N MET A 297 -7.15 15.38 17.18
CA MET A 297 -6.33 16.46 17.74
C MET A 297 -6.36 16.48 19.27
N VAL A 298 -7.55 16.41 19.89
CA VAL A 298 -7.68 16.36 21.36
C VAL A 298 -7.00 15.12 21.93
N ARG A 299 -7.22 13.95 21.32
CA ARG A 299 -6.61 12.68 21.72
C ARG A 299 -5.08 12.75 21.68
N ASP A 300 -4.51 13.25 20.60
CA ASP A 300 -3.07 13.30 20.40
C ASP A 300 -2.42 14.40 21.26
N GLY A 301 -3.14 15.49 21.53
CA GLY A 301 -2.74 16.50 22.51
C GLY A 301 -2.62 15.94 23.94
N ARG A 302 -3.58 15.09 24.36
CA ARG A 302 -3.50 14.38 25.65
C ARG A 302 -2.29 13.46 25.71
N ARG A 303 -2.04 12.69 24.63
CA ARG A 303 -0.87 11.80 24.51
C ARG A 303 0.46 12.57 24.56
N LEU A 304 0.55 13.72 23.91
CA LEU A 304 1.76 14.55 23.92
C LEU A 304 2.06 15.12 25.31
N ARG A 305 1.03 15.60 26.03
CA ARG A 305 1.18 16.05 27.43
C ARG A 305 1.69 14.93 28.34
N GLN A 306 1.14 13.73 28.17
CA GLN A 306 1.55 12.55 28.93
C GLN A 306 3.03 12.17 28.72
N LEU A 307 3.59 12.39 27.53
CA LEU A 307 5.02 12.14 27.26
C LEU A 307 5.94 13.21 27.84
N ARG A 308 5.51 14.48 27.81
CA ARG A 308 6.32 15.60 28.32
C ARG A 308 6.40 15.65 29.84
N GLN A 309 5.49 14.99 30.57
CA GLN A 309 5.53 14.91 32.03
C GLN A 309 6.58 13.94 32.59
N GLN A 310 7.32 13.22 31.73
CA GLN A 310 8.35 12.26 32.14
C GLN A 310 9.78 12.63 31.66
N GLN A 311 9.93 13.76 30.97
CA GLN A 311 11.22 14.35 30.61
C GLN A 311 11.54 15.51 31.55
#